data_AF-A0A383TDZ3-F1
#
_entry.id   AF-A0A383TDZ3-F1
#
_cell.length_a   1.000
_cell.length_b   1.000
_cell.length_c   1.000
_cell.angle_alpha   90.00
_cell.angle_beta   90.00
_cell.angle_gamma   90.00
#
_symmetry.space_group_name_H-M   'P 1'
#
loop_
_entity.id
_entity.type
_entity.pdbx_description
1 polymer ?
#
loop_
_entity_poly.entity_id
_entity_poly.type
_entity_poly.pdbx_seq_one_letter_code
_entity_poly.pdbx_strand_id
1 'polypeptide(L)'
;MKRKIALIGTLTAIAIFSAACGQDGAASDESSSVIASSQSEAIESTAGSDSESAAEADTSIASIHLADPYFMIFASRQYVAQYHYQEFTGNQLEDRLMTVAVDGADQAVRISEENTDTTYLTLDGQAYVVDHLNRTIARNESEDPAGETADDGIIEAPPFKDIGSTYVGSWDDQGFIYEEYYTANGDRMFYYFEGEVLKRIRSTSGENEFNLDVIEISDTASPELIELPEDYEWLP
;
A
#
# COMPACT_ATOMS: atom_id res chain seq x y z
N MET A 1 -60.26 -13.12 -22.45
CA MET A 1 -59.51 -14.34 -22.09
C MET A 1 -59.04 -14.21 -20.65
N LYS A 2 -59.32 -15.22 -19.82
CA LYS A 2 -58.94 -15.28 -18.41
C LYS A 2 -57.46 -15.67 -18.30
N ARG A 3 -56.65 -14.95 -17.51
CA ARG A 3 -55.52 -15.55 -16.77
C ARG A 3 -55.37 -14.86 -15.42
N LYS A 4 -55.60 -15.67 -14.38
CA LYS A 4 -55.37 -15.38 -12.97
C LYS A 4 -53.86 -15.57 -12.73
N ILE A 5 -53.21 -14.64 -12.03
CA ILE A 5 -51.90 -14.89 -11.44
C ILE A 5 -52.09 -14.79 -9.93
N ALA A 6 -51.88 -15.93 -9.27
CA ALA A 6 -51.95 -16.09 -7.84
C ALA A 6 -50.69 -15.47 -7.22
N LEU A 7 -50.89 -14.53 -6.30
CA LEU A 7 -49.83 -14.01 -5.43
C LEU A 7 -49.73 -14.97 -4.23
N ILE A 8 -48.67 -15.77 -4.18
CA ILE A 8 -48.30 -16.56 -3.00
C ILE A 8 -47.15 -15.81 -2.34
N GLY A 9 -47.39 -15.37 -1.10
CA GLY A 9 -46.49 -14.50 -0.36
C GLY A 9 -45.34 -15.22 0.34
N THR A 10 -44.51 -14.40 0.97
CA THR A 10 -43.72 -14.77 2.14
C THR A 10 -43.57 -13.50 2.97
N LEU A 11 -44.23 -13.52 4.13
CA LEU A 11 -44.27 -12.48 5.14
C LEU A 11 -43.19 -12.84 6.16
N THR A 12 -42.02 -12.21 6.10
CA THR A 12 -40.96 -12.45 7.10
C THR A 12 -41.10 -11.40 8.21
N ALA A 13 -41.69 -11.82 9.33
CA ALA A 13 -41.72 -11.05 10.56
C ALA A 13 -40.38 -11.22 11.28
N ILE A 14 -39.66 -10.13 11.53
CA ILE A 14 -38.55 -10.09 12.47
C ILE A 14 -39.02 -9.27 13.67
N ALA A 15 -39.33 -9.98 14.75
CA ALA A 15 -39.46 -9.42 16.09
C ALA A 15 -38.46 -10.15 16.98
N ILE A 16 -37.40 -9.46 17.42
CA ILE A 16 -36.60 -9.91 18.56
C ILE A 16 -36.54 -8.75 19.56
N PHE A 17 -36.90 -9.13 20.77
CA PHE A 17 -37.19 -8.33 21.94
C PHE A 17 -35.98 -7.56 22.46
N SER A 18 -36.27 -6.35 22.93
CA SER A 18 -35.50 -5.68 23.97
C SER A 18 -35.54 -6.49 25.26
N ALA A 19 -34.38 -6.77 25.86
CA ALA A 19 -34.26 -7.09 27.27
C ALA A 19 -33.26 -6.11 27.91
N ALA A 20 -33.78 -5.37 28.87
CA ALA A 20 -33.08 -4.41 29.71
C ALA A 20 -32.56 -5.08 30.99
N CYS A 21 -31.71 -4.32 31.69
CA CYS A 21 -31.41 -4.37 33.13
C CYS A 21 -30.38 -5.41 33.61
N GLY A 22 -29.37 -4.88 34.31
CA GLY A 22 -28.40 -5.62 35.10
C GLY A 22 -27.35 -4.69 35.72
N GLN A 23 -27.82 -3.73 36.50
CA GLN A 23 -27.03 -2.84 37.36
C GLN A 23 -26.56 -3.59 38.60
N ASP A 24 -25.27 -3.51 38.94
CA ASP A 24 -24.75 -3.16 40.28
C ASP A 24 -23.27 -3.53 40.45
N GLY A 25 -22.52 -2.62 41.07
CA GLY A 25 -21.55 -3.00 42.09
C GLY A 25 -20.08 -2.68 41.83
N ALA A 26 -19.67 -1.54 42.38
CA ALA A 26 -18.55 -1.40 43.33
C ALA A 26 -17.34 -0.59 42.86
N ALA A 27 -17.19 0.54 43.55
CA ALA A 27 -16.04 1.41 43.59
C ALA A 27 -14.80 0.72 44.20
N SER A 28 -13.63 1.11 43.72
CA SER A 28 -12.47 1.41 44.58
C SER A 28 -11.46 2.23 43.77
N ASP A 29 -11.52 3.54 43.98
CA ASP A 29 -10.34 4.38 44.03
C ASP A 29 -9.47 3.89 45.19
N GLU A 30 -8.17 3.68 44.97
CA GLU A 30 -7.09 4.08 45.89
C GLU A 30 -5.75 4.11 45.15
N SER A 31 -5.27 5.35 44.93
CA SER A 31 -3.89 5.83 45.02
C SER A 31 -2.74 4.82 45.15
N SER A 32 -1.70 4.98 44.32
CA SER A 32 -0.39 5.42 44.85
C SER A 32 0.62 5.73 43.75
N SER A 33 1.11 6.96 43.83
CA SER A 33 2.35 7.46 43.27
C SER A 33 3.58 6.69 43.75
N VAL A 34 4.53 6.45 42.85
CA VAL A 34 5.95 6.41 43.21
C VAL A 34 6.75 7.20 42.17
N ILE A 35 7.30 8.33 42.61
CA ILE A 35 8.45 9.00 42.00
C ILE A 35 9.69 8.52 42.77
N ALA A 36 10.76 8.14 42.07
CA ALA A 36 12.17 8.39 42.44
C ALA A 36 13.08 7.92 41.28
N SER A 37 13.84 8.81 40.62
CA SER A 37 15.21 9.27 41.00
C SER A 37 16.25 8.15 40.87
N SER A 38 17.47 8.29 40.34
CA SER A 38 18.23 9.37 39.72
C SER A 38 19.54 8.75 39.18
N GLN A 39 20.12 9.38 38.16
CA GLN A 39 21.55 9.61 37.89
C GLN A 39 22.58 8.45 37.90
N SER A 40 23.39 8.40 36.85
CA SER A 40 24.86 8.60 36.96
C SER A 40 25.44 9.01 35.61
N GLU A 41 26.19 10.12 35.62
CA GLU A 41 26.97 10.68 34.51
C GLU A 41 28.34 10.01 34.36
N ALA A 42 28.83 10.05 33.11
CA ALA A 42 30.19 10.32 32.61
C ALA A 42 31.44 9.81 33.35
N ILE A 43 32.35 9.20 32.59
CA ILE A 43 33.72 9.72 32.42
C ILE A 43 34.36 9.29 31.08
N GLU A 44 35.05 10.27 30.52
CA GLU A 44 35.87 10.34 29.31
C GLU A 44 37.30 9.82 29.53
N SER A 45 37.93 9.24 28.49
CA SER A 45 39.36 9.34 28.10
C SER A 45 39.78 8.10 27.27
N THR A 46 40.69 8.05 26.29
CA THR A 46 41.40 8.95 25.36
C THR A 46 42.23 7.99 24.46
N ALA A 47 42.56 8.41 23.22
CA ALA A 47 43.67 7.93 22.36
C ALA A 47 43.52 6.64 21.52
N GLY A 48 43.09 6.83 20.27
CA GLY A 48 43.90 6.65 19.05
C GLY A 48 44.49 5.27 18.72
N SER A 49 43.96 4.64 17.67
CA SER A 49 44.77 3.99 16.63
C SER A 49 43.93 3.85 15.37
N ASP A 50 44.40 4.48 14.29
CA ASP A 50 43.93 4.25 12.92
C ASP A 50 44.02 2.76 12.58
N SER A 51 42.89 2.21 12.14
CA SER A 51 42.85 1.10 11.22
C SER A 51 41.51 1.15 10.51
N GLU A 52 41.54 1.62 9.26
CA GLU A 52 40.45 1.50 8.30
C GLU A 52 40.10 0.01 8.14
N SER A 53 39.13 -0.43 8.94
CA SER A 53 38.29 -1.56 8.62
C SER A 53 36.91 -0.95 8.45
N ALA A 54 36.51 -0.72 7.20
CA ALA A 54 35.11 -0.56 6.86
C ALA A 54 34.40 -1.87 7.22
N ALA A 55 34.10 -2.02 8.50
CA ALA A 55 33.02 -2.86 8.95
C ALA A 55 31.79 -2.17 8.39
N GLU A 56 31.24 -2.70 7.31
CA GLU A 56 29.82 -2.58 7.09
C GLU A 56 29.18 -3.12 8.36
N ALA A 57 28.77 -2.20 9.21
CA ALA A 57 27.91 -2.52 10.32
C ALA A 57 26.64 -3.02 9.64
N ASP A 58 26.49 -4.34 9.63
CA ASP A 58 25.23 -5.02 9.38
C ASP A 58 24.28 -4.54 10.49
N THR A 59 23.68 -3.37 10.29
CA THR A 59 22.63 -2.81 11.11
C THR A 59 21.31 -3.42 10.68
N SER A 60 21.28 -4.72 10.39
CA SER A 60 20.07 -5.50 10.34
C SER A 60 19.52 -5.57 11.77
N ILE A 61 18.82 -4.51 12.17
CA ILE A 61 17.85 -4.60 13.25
C ILE A 61 16.90 -5.70 12.79
N ALA A 62 16.94 -6.84 13.46
CA ALA A 62 16.06 -7.96 13.14
C ALA A 62 14.63 -7.43 13.09
N SER A 63 14.03 -7.53 11.91
CA SER A 63 12.67 -7.06 11.66
C SER A 63 11.69 -7.76 12.61
N ILE A 64 10.72 -7.03 13.14
CA ILE A 64 9.72 -7.62 14.04
C ILE A 64 8.66 -8.36 13.21
N HIS A 65 8.34 -7.84 12.03
CA HIS A 65 7.40 -8.41 11.08
C HIS A 65 8.03 -8.66 9.72
N LEU A 66 7.49 -9.60 8.95
CA LEU A 66 7.99 -9.90 7.60
C LEU A 66 7.77 -8.72 6.64
N ALA A 67 6.75 -7.90 6.87
CA ALA A 67 6.47 -6.72 6.05
C ALA A 67 7.38 -5.51 6.32
N ASP A 68 8.04 -5.39 7.49
CA ASP A 68 8.74 -4.14 7.83
C ASP A 68 9.86 -3.76 6.83
N PRO A 69 10.68 -4.68 6.28
CA PRO A 69 11.67 -4.32 5.28
C PRO A 69 11.04 -3.69 4.03
N TYR A 70 9.88 -4.19 3.60
CA TYR A 70 9.14 -3.65 2.46
C TYR A 70 8.52 -2.28 2.80
N PHE A 71 8.03 -2.11 4.03
CA PHE A 71 7.56 -0.80 4.49
C PHE A 71 8.67 0.24 4.54
N MET A 72 9.90 -0.15 4.91
CA MET A 72 11.06 0.73 4.84
C MET A 72 11.38 1.13 3.40
N ILE A 73 11.31 0.18 2.45
CA ILE A 73 11.49 0.47 1.02
C ILE A 73 10.46 1.51 0.56
N PHE A 74 9.17 1.29 0.82
CA PHE A 74 8.13 2.23 0.39
C PHE A 74 8.24 3.59 1.09
N ALA A 75 8.55 3.61 2.38
CA ALA A 75 8.73 4.84 3.15
C ALA A 75 9.96 5.67 2.69
N SER A 76 10.97 5.03 2.10
CA SER A 76 12.14 5.71 1.55
C SER A 76 11.82 6.60 0.35
N ARG A 77 10.71 6.32 -0.35
CA ARG A 77 10.33 6.94 -1.63
C ARG A 77 11.43 6.80 -2.70
N GLN A 78 12.21 5.73 -2.65
CA GLN A 78 13.23 5.40 -3.64
C GLN A 78 13.14 3.90 -3.92
N TYR A 79 12.39 3.55 -4.96
CA TYR A 79 12.18 2.14 -5.29
C TYR A 79 11.69 1.94 -6.72
N VAL A 80 11.86 0.71 -7.20
CA VAL A 80 11.16 0.19 -8.36
C VAL A 80 10.41 -1.06 -7.94
N ALA A 81 9.16 -1.19 -8.35
CA ALA A 81 8.37 -2.37 -8.10
C ALA A 81 7.60 -2.80 -9.35
N GLN A 82 7.60 -4.09 -9.62
CA GLN A 82 6.88 -4.71 -10.72
C GLN A 82 5.85 -5.66 -10.15
N TYR A 83 4.63 -5.54 -10.66
CA TYR A 83 3.48 -6.31 -10.21
C TYR A 83 2.70 -6.86 -11.39
N HIS A 84 2.05 -7.99 -11.14
CA HIS A 84 0.87 -8.39 -11.88
C HIS A 84 -0.35 -7.94 -11.07
N TYR A 85 -1.05 -6.93 -11.59
CA TYR A 85 -2.19 -6.28 -10.94
C TYR A 85 -3.48 -6.97 -11.35
N GLN A 86 -4.30 -7.32 -10.36
CA GLN A 86 -5.61 -7.92 -10.57
C GLN A 86 -6.64 -7.18 -9.74
N GLU A 87 -7.69 -6.65 -10.36
CA GLU A 87 -8.81 -6.03 -9.65
C GLU A 87 -10.13 -6.67 -10.02
N PHE A 88 -10.95 -6.94 -9.01
CA PHE A 88 -12.28 -7.47 -9.17
C PHE A 88 -13.31 -6.35 -8.95
N THR A 89 -13.97 -5.93 -10.04
CA THR A 89 -15.12 -5.01 -9.98
C THR A 89 -16.39 -5.79 -10.31
N GLY A 90 -17.07 -6.29 -9.27
CA GLY A 90 -18.24 -7.16 -9.42
C GLY A 90 -17.88 -8.51 -10.06
N ASN A 91 -18.21 -8.68 -11.35
CA ASN A 91 -17.89 -9.91 -12.12
C ASN A 91 -16.77 -9.70 -13.15
N GLN A 92 -16.21 -8.49 -13.23
CA GLN A 92 -15.13 -8.16 -14.15
C GLN A 92 -13.80 -8.30 -13.43
N LEU A 93 -12.82 -8.88 -14.12
CA LEU A 93 -11.44 -8.96 -13.68
C LEU A 93 -10.62 -8.07 -14.61
N GLU A 94 -10.04 -7.01 -14.07
CA GLU A 94 -8.95 -6.29 -14.74
C GLU A 94 -7.64 -7.00 -14.40
N ASP A 95 -6.80 -7.23 -15.42
CA ASP A 95 -5.55 -7.97 -15.28
C ASP A 95 -4.46 -7.32 -16.12
N ARG A 96 -3.41 -6.79 -15.47
CA ARG A 96 -2.41 -5.94 -16.13
C ARG A 96 -1.03 -6.05 -15.52
N LEU A 97 0.01 -5.88 -16.34
CA LEU A 97 1.36 -5.68 -15.83
C LEU A 97 1.54 -4.23 -15.43
N MET A 98 2.10 -4.01 -14.26
CA MET A 98 2.32 -2.70 -13.70
C MET A 98 3.76 -2.55 -13.22
N THR A 99 4.42 -1.48 -13.65
CA THR A 99 5.73 -1.06 -13.14
C THR A 99 5.59 0.28 -12.46
N VAL A 100 6.07 0.36 -11.23
CA VAL A 100 6.10 1.56 -10.40
C VAL A 100 7.56 1.94 -10.21
N ALA A 101 7.92 3.18 -10.49
CA ALA A 101 9.22 3.75 -10.16
C ALA A 101 8.99 5.03 -9.35
N VAL A 102 9.71 5.20 -8.25
CA VAL A 102 9.61 6.37 -7.38
C VAL A 102 11.01 6.86 -7.05
N ASP A 103 11.23 8.16 -7.22
CA ASP A 103 12.43 8.86 -6.74
C ASP A 103 12.04 10.20 -6.11
N GLY A 104 11.89 10.19 -4.78
CA GLY A 104 11.47 11.36 -4.02
C GLY A 104 10.05 11.78 -4.41
N ALA A 105 9.93 12.95 -5.04
CA ALA A 105 8.65 13.52 -5.46
C ALA A 105 8.22 13.06 -6.85
N ASP A 106 9.15 12.56 -7.67
CA ASP A 106 8.88 12.11 -9.02
C ASP A 106 8.51 10.63 -9.00
N GLN A 107 7.58 10.24 -9.87
CA GLN A 107 7.10 8.88 -9.95
C GLN A 107 6.59 8.54 -11.35
N ALA A 108 6.72 7.28 -11.73
CA ALA A 108 6.17 6.73 -12.95
C ALA A 108 5.38 5.46 -12.63
N VAL A 109 4.16 5.38 -13.16
CA VAL A 109 3.31 4.17 -13.12
C VAL A 109 3.04 3.76 -14.56
N ARG A 110 3.73 2.72 -15.01
CA ARG A 110 3.54 2.13 -16.33
C ARG A 110 2.59 0.95 -16.26
N ILE A 111 1.56 0.97 -17.09
CA ILE A 111 0.63 -0.12 -17.32
C ILE A 111 0.92 -0.70 -18.71
N SER A 112 1.14 -2.01 -18.78
CA SER A 112 1.41 -2.70 -20.04
C SER A 112 0.52 -3.93 -20.20
N GLU A 113 -0.18 -3.98 -21.33
CA GLU A 113 -1.09 -5.03 -21.78
C GLU A 113 -0.97 -5.20 -23.31
N GLU A 114 -1.70 -6.14 -23.91
CA GLU A 114 -1.64 -6.39 -25.36
C GLU A 114 -1.96 -5.14 -26.22
N ASN A 115 -2.89 -4.30 -25.76
CA ASN A 115 -3.37 -3.13 -26.51
C ASN A 115 -3.25 -1.82 -25.73
N THR A 116 -2.52 -1.83 -24.61
CA THR A 116 -2.32 -0.66 -23.75
C THR A 116 -0.86 -0.64 -23.32
N ASP A 117 -0.15 0.46 -23.54
CA ASP A 117 1.18 0.67 -22.98
C ASP A 117 1.33 2.14 -22.62
N THR A 118 0.96 2.48 -21.38
CA THR A 118 0.79 3.86 -20.93
C THR A 118 1.57 4.07 -19.65
N THR A 119 2.33 5.16 -19.58
CA THR A 119 2.98 5.63 -18.35
C THR A 119 2.31 6.90 -17.85
N TYR A 120 1.80 6.85 -16.63
CA TYR A 120 1.41 8.02 -15.85
C TYR A 120 2.64 8.53 -15.12
N LEU A 121 3.09 9.73 -15.45
CA LEU A 121 4.35 10.28 -14.98
C LEU A 121 4.09 11.57 -14.20
N THR A 122 4.56 11.63 -12.96
CA THR A 122 4.75 12.87 -12.21
C THR A 122 6.23 13.21 -12.26
N LEU A 123 6.57 14.33 -12.88
CA LEU A 123 7.94 14.80 -13.04
C LEU A 123 8.01 16.30 -12.81
N ASP A 124 8.89 16.74 -11.91
CA ASP A 124 9.08 18.14 -11.52
C ASP A 124 7.76 18.81 -11.05
N GLY A 125 6.89 18.02 -10.40
CA GLY A 125 5.57 18.46 -9.93
C GLY A 125 4.50 18.60 -11.01
N GLN A 126 4.79 18.17 -12.24
CA GLN A 126 3.86 18.18 -13.37
C GLN A 126 3.41 16.75 -13.70
N ALA A 127 2.13 16.59 -14.05
CA ALA A 127 1.55 15.31 -14.46
C ALA A 127 1.54 15.17 -15.99
N TYR A 128 1.94 14.00 -16.47
CA TYR A 128 2.00 13.62 -17.88
C TYR A 128 1.39 12.25 -18.10
N VAL A 129 0.83 12.04 -19.29
CA VAL A 129 0.43 10.73 -19.78
C VAL A 129 1.25 10.44 -21.04
N VAL A 130 2.02 9.36 -20.99
CA VAL A 130 2.88 8.90 -22.09
C VAL A 130 2.26 7.64 -22.68
N ASP A 131 1.80 7.70 -23.92
CA ASP A 131 1.30 6.54 -24.67
C ASP A 131 2.44 5.99 -25.52
N HIS A 132 2.96 4.82 -25.15
CA HIS A 132 4.08 4.16 -25.83
C HIS A 132 3.67 3.47 -27.14
N LEU A 133 2.39 3.11 -27.31
CA LEU A 133 1.90 2.51 -28.54
C LEU A 133 1.79 3.55 -29.66
N ASN A 134 1.22 4.72 -29.34
CA ASN A 134 1.07 5.82 -30.27
C ASN A 134 2.28 6.76 -30.30
N ARG A 135 3.22 6.60 -29.36
CA ARG A 135 4.42 7.43 -29.20
C ARG A 135 4.06 8.91 -29.01
N THR A 136 3.13 9.16 -28.09
CA THR A 136 2.62 10.50 -27.79
C THR A 136 2.75 10.86 -26.32
N ILE A 137 2.88 12.15 -26.03
CA ILE A 137 2.90 12.72 -24.68
C ILE A 137 1.79 13.75 -24.58
N ALA A 138 0.96 13.66 -23.54
CA ALA A 138 0.00 14.69 -23.17
C ALA A 138 0.30 15.23 -21.78
N ARG A 139 0.08 16.53 -21.56
CA ARG A 139 0.03 17.09 -20.20
C ARG A 139 -1.31 16.77 -19.58
N ASN A 140 -1.31 16.31 -18.33
CA ASN A 140 -2.54 16.18 -17.57
C ASN A 140 -2.78 17.47 -16.78
N GLU A 141 -3.38 18.48 -17.42
CA GLU A 141 -3.63 19.79 -16.80
C GLU A 141 -4.81 19.79 -15.80
N SER A 142 -5.53 18.66 -15.67
CA SER A 142 -6.70 18.51 -14.80
C SER A 142 -6.38 18.17 -13.34
N GLU A 143 -5.16 17.74 -13.03
CA GLU A 143 -4.80 17.29 -11.70
C GLU A 143 -4.08 18.39 -10.90
N ASP A 144 -4.74 18.87 -9.85
CA ASP A 144 -4.05 19.55 -8.76
C ASP A 144 -3.14 18.53 -8.08
N PRO A 145 -1.79 18.70 -8.10
CA PRO A 145 -0.87 17.76 -7.47
C PRO A 145 -1.04 17.66 -5.93
N ALA A 146 -1.84 18.53 -5.32
CA ALA A 146 -2.20 18.52 -3.90
C ALA A 146 -3.68 18.19 -3.62
N GLY A 147 -4.49 17.93 -4.64
CA GLY A 147 -5.92 17.63 -4.54
C GLY A 147 -6.22 16.13 -4.50
N GLU A 148 -7.34 15.75 -3.89
CA GLU A 148 -7.90 14.41 -4.08
C GLU A 148 -8.09 14.19 -5.58
N THR A 149 -7.41 13.17 -6.11
CA THR A 149 -7.53 12.71 -7.49
C THR A 149 -9.01 12.45 -7.76
N ALA A 150 -9.59 13.26 -8.65
CA ALA A 150 -10.85 12.88 -9.27
C ALA A 150 -10.61 11.50 -9.92
N ASP A 151 -11.60 10.62 -9.79
CA ASP A 151 -11.64 9.26 -10.32
C ASP A 151 -11.61 9.28 -11.87
N ASP A 152 -10.46 9.67 -12.41
CA ASP A 152 -10.19 9.87 -13.84
C ASP A 152 -9.34 8.70 -14.39
N GLY A 153 -9.24 7.59 -13.65
CA GLY A 153 -8.54 6.37 -14.07
C GLY A 153 -7.02 6.45 -14.00
N ILE A 154 -6.47 7.44 -13.27
CA ILE A 154 -5.03 7.51 -12.98
C ILE A 154 -4.75 6.67 -11.74
N ILE A 155 -3.99 5.59 -11.95
CA ILE A 155 -3.63 4.65 -10.91
C ILE A 155 -2.60 5.31 -10.01
N GLU A 156 -2.98 5.63 -8.77
CA GLU A 156 -2.03 5.98 -7.71
C GLU A 156 -0.97 4.87 -7.60
N ALA A 157 0.31 5.25 -7.56
CA ALA A 157 1.43 4.30 -7.47
C ALA A 157 1.30 3.40 -6.23
N PRO A 158 1.28 2.08 -6.38
CA PRO A 158 1.27 1.23 -5.21
C PRO A 158 2.59 1.25 -4.43
N PRO A 159 2.50 1.05 -3.10
CA PRO A 159 1.25 0.93 -2.33
C PRO A 159 0.53 2.28 -2.16
N PHE A 160 -0.74 2.31 -2.55
CA PHE A 160 -1.66 3.45 -2.45
C PHE A 160 -1.56 4.11 -1.09
N LYS A 161 -1.69 5.46 -1.02
CA LYS A 161 -1.48 6.45 0.08
C LYS A 161 -1.26 6.01 1.54
N ASP A 162 -1.64 4.81 1.95
CA ASP A 162 -1.26 4.15 3.18
C ASP A 162 -1.02 2.64 2.96
N ILE A 163 0.16 2.16 3.34
CA ILE A 163 0.62 0.78 3.17
C ILE A 163 0.10 -0.16 4.27
N GLY A 164 -0.82 0.27 5.11
CA GLY A 164 -1.26 -0.51 6.26
C GLY A 164 -0.21 -0.41 7.36
N SER A 165 -0.35 0.58 8.22
CA SER A 165 0.63 0.86 9.29
C SER A 165 0.31 0.17 10.61
N THR A 166 -0.91 -0.36 10.79
CA THR A 166 -1.35 -0.96 12.06
C THR A 166 -1.44 -2.47 11.96
N TYR A 167 -0.46 -3.19 12.52
CA TYR A 167 -0.44 -4.65 12.54
C TYR A 167 -1.63 -5.26 13.29
N VAL A 168 -2.22 -6.30 12.70
CA VAL A 168 -3.35 -7.05 13.26
C VAL A 168 -2.92 -8.45 13.71
N GLY A 169 -2.18 -9.17 12.86
CA GLY A 169 -1.79 -10.54 13.14
C GLY A 169 -1.11 -11.23 11.96
N SER A 170 -0.73 -12.50 12.18
CA SER A 170 -0.09 -13.34 11.19
C SER A 170 -0.70 -14.75 11.21
N TRP A 171 -0.87 -15.35 10.03
CA TRP A 171 -1.45 -16.68 9.83
C TRP A 171 -0.78 -17.42 8.67
N ASP A 172 -1.04 -18.72 8.57
CA ASP A 172 -0.65 -19.55 7.43
C ASP A 172 -1.87 -19.76 6.51
N ASP A 173 -1.66 -19.60 5.21
CA ASP A 173 -2.61 -19.95 4.15
C ASP A 173 -1.87 -20.67 3.01
N GLN A 174 -2.12 -21.98 2.90
CA GLN A 174 -1.65 -22.81 1.78
C GLN A 174 -0.12 -22.74 1.53
N GLY A 175 0.67 -22.61 2.60
CA GLY A 175 2.13 -22.53 2.53
C GLY A 175 2.68 -21.11 2.39
N PHE A 176 1.82 -20.09 2.38
CA PHE A 176 2.19 -18.70 2.57
C PHE A 176 1.96 -18.30 4.01
N ILE A 177 2.91 -17.57 4.60
CA ILE A 177 2.64 -16.80 5.80
C ILE A 177 2.05 -15.48 5.33
N TYR A 178 0.93 -15.03 5.88
CA TYR A 178 0.45 -13.69 5.64
C TYR A 178 0.33 -12.87 6.91
N GLU A 179 0.60 -11.58 6.79
CA GLU A 179 0.43 -10.58 7.83
C GLU A 179 -0.69 -9.62 7.42
N GLU A 180 -1.58 -9.30 8.37
CA GLU A 180 -2.69 -8.36 8.17
C GLU A 180 -2.39 -7.02 8.83
N TYR A 181 -2.71 -5.94 8.12
CA TYR A 181 -2.56 -4.57 8.59
C TYR A 181 -3.81 -3.74 8.27
N TYR A 182 -4.08 -2.76 9.12
CA TYR A 182 -5.00 -1.66 8.81
C TYR A 182 -4.24 -0.45 8.30
N THR A 183 -4.73 0.15 7.22
CA THR A 183 -4.37 1.50 6.77
C THR A 183 -5.04 2.55 7.68
N ALA A 184 -4.61 3.81 7.59
CA ALA A 184 -5.18 4.93 8.33
C ALA A 184 -6.64 5.22 7.98
N ASN A 185 -7.08 4.91 6.75
CA ASN A 185 -8.49 5.00 6.36
C ASN A 185 -9.30 3.76 6.81
N GLY A 186 -8.68 2.77 7.44
CA GLY A 186 -9.33 1.58 8.01
C GLY A 186 -9.47 0.40 7.06
N ASP A 187 -8.85 0.48 5.88
CA ASP A 187 -8.81 -0.61 4.91
C ASP A 187 -7.89 -1.73 5.38
N ARG A 188 -8.22 -2.96 4.97
CA ARG A 188 -7.46 -4.15 5.34
C ARG A 188 -6.49 -4.50 4.22
N MET A 189 -5.22 -4.54 4.57
CA MET A 189 -4.12 -4.96 3.70
C MET A 189 -3.56 -6.30 4.19
N PHE A 190 -3.28 -7.19 3.26
CA PHE A 190 -2.71 -8.52 3.52
C PHE A 190 -1.43 -8.67 2.72
N TYR A 191 -0.34 -9.00 3.42
CA TYR A 191 0.99 -9.20 2.84
C TYR A 191 1.32 -10.68 2.93
N TYR A 192 1.46 -11.35 1.78
CA TYR A 192 1.71 -12.79 1.70
C TYR A 192 3.18 -13.07 1.36
N PHE A 193 3.79 -13.97 2.14
CA PHE A 193 5.21 -14.28 2.09
C PHE A 193 5.45 -15.77 1.82
N GLU A 194 6.46 -16.05 1.01
CA GLU A 194 7.08 -17.36 0.89
C GLU A 194 8.48 -17.29 1.53
N GLY A 195 8.62 -17.83 2.74
CA GLY A 195 9.78 -17.52 3.59
C GLY A 195 9.76 -16.05 3.99
N GLU A 196 10.84 -15.32 3.70
CA GLU A 196 10.96 -13.88 3.95
C GLU A 196 10.62 -13.03 2.71
N VAL A 197 10.26 -13.66 1.59
CA VAL A 197 10.04 -12.96 0.32
C VAL A 197 8.56 -12.64 0.15
N LEU A 198 8.23 -11.36 0.02
CA LEU A 198 6.88 -10.89 -0.31
C LEU A 198 6.49 -11.35 -1.72
N LYS A 199 5.32 -12.00 -1.82
CA LYS A 199 4.78 -12.57 -3.06
C LYS A 199 3.50 -11.91 -3.51
N ARG A 200 2.70 -11.39 -2.57
CA ARG A 200 1.43 -10.74 -2.90
C ARG A 200 1.08 -9.69 -1.86
N ILE A 201 0.54 -8.57 -2.34
CA ILE A 201 -0.18 -7.60 -1.52
C ILE A 201 -1.64 -7.67 -1.95
N ARG A 202 -2.57 -7.85 -1.01
CA ARG A 202 -4.01 -7.81 -1.29
C ARG A 202 -4.66 -6.74 -0.45
N SER A 203 -5.59 -6.01 -1.05
CA SER A 203 -6.51 -5.13 -0.32
C SER A 203 -7.93 -5.67 -0.41
N THR A 204 -8.65 -5.56 0.71
CA THR A 204 -10.10 -5.70 0.72
C THR A 204 -10.68 -4.37 1.22
N SER A 205 -10.73 -3.38 0.34
CA SER A 205 -11.32 -2.06 0.62
C SER A 205 -12.66 -1.91 -0.10
N GLY A 206 -13.75 -1.72 0.65
CA GLY A 206 -15.05 -1.43 0.06
C GLY A 206 -15.56 -2.49 -0.93
N GLU A 207 -15.98 -2.05 -2.13
CA GLU A 207 -16.49 -2.91 -3.21
C GLU A 207 -15.39 -3.44 -4.15
N ASN A 208 -14.15 -2.94 -4.04
CA ASN A 208 -13.05 -3.27 -4.93
C ASN A 208 -11.98 -4.07 -4.18
N GLU A 209 -11.79 -5.32 -4.57
CA GLU A 209 -10.67 -6.13 -4.10
C GLU A 209 -9.60 -6.12 -5.18
N PHE A 210 -8.36 -5.79 -4.81
CA PHE A 210 -7.22 -5.91 -5.69
C PHE A 210 -6.13 -6.80 -5.11
N ASN A 211 -5.40 -7.47 -6.01
CA ASN A 211 -4.16 -8.17 -5.73
C ASN A 211 -3.02 -7.53 -6.53
N LEU A 212 -1.87 -7.42 -5.88
CA LEU A 212 -0.58 -7.12 -6.48
C LEU A 212 0.30 -8.34 -6.31
N ASP A 213 0.34 -9.21 -7.32
CA ASP A 213 1.28 -10.31 -7.34
C ASP A 213 2.67 -9.75 -7.64
N VAL A 214 3.58 -9.88 -6.67
CA VAL A 214 4.91 -9.27 -6.72
C VAL A 214 5.79 -10.04 -7.69
N ILE A 215 6.27 -9.35 -8.72
CA ILE A 215 7.29 -9.84 -9.64
C ILE A 215 8.67 -9.50 -9.09
N GLU A 216 8.87 -8.23 -8.75
CA GLU A 216 10.15 -7.71 -8.24
C GLU A 216 9.91 -6.43 -7.42
N ILE A 217 10.70 -6.22 -6.37
CA ILE A 217 10.81 -4.95 -5.64
C ILE A 217 12.29 -4.69 -5.42
N SER A 218 12.75 -3.51 -5.80
CA SER A 218 14.10 -2.99 -5.56
C SER A 218 14.00 -1.72 -4.74
N ASP A 219 14.90 -1.56 -3.77
CA ASP A 219 15.08 -0.38 -2.92
C ASP A 219 15.93 0.71 -3.57
N THR A 220 16.15 0.60 -4.88
CA THR A 220 16.96 1.54 -5.66
C THR A 220 16.07 2.25 -6.66
N ALA A 221 16.19 3.57 -6.74
CA ALA A 221 15.53 4.37 -7.76
C ALA A 221 16.09 4.07 -9.17
N SER A 222 15.26 4.24 -10.19
CA SER A 222 15.62 4.06 -11.60
C SER A 222 15.18 5.31 -12.37
N PRO A 223 16.02 6.36 -12.41
CA PRO A 223 15.67 7.64 -13.03
C PRO A 223 15.31 7.51 -14.51
N GLU A 224 15.86 6.51 -15.21
CA GLU A 224 15.53 6.18 -16.60
C GLU A 224 14.07 5.70 -16.79
N LEU A 225 13.37 5.29 -15.74
CA LEU A 225 11.94 4.99 -15.78
C LEU A 225 11.08 6.23 -15.49
N ILE A 226 11.70 7.33 -15.04
CA ILE A 226 11.06 8.58 -14.60
C ILE A 226 11.54 9.73 -15.50
N GLU A 227 11.48 9.52 -16.81
CA GLU A 227 11.86 10.53 -17.81
C GLU A 227 10.83 10.59 -18.96
N LEU A 228 10.76 11.75 -19.61
CA LEU A 228 9.95 11.92 -20.82
C LEU A 228 10.76 11.46 -22.05
N PRO A 229 10.19 10.60 -22.92
CA PRO A 229 10.87 10.22 -24.15
C PRO A 229 11.03 11.40 -25.11
N GLU A 230 12.26 11.65 -25.55
CA GLU A 230 12.59 12.80 -26.41
C GLU A 230 12.01 12.70 -27.83
N ASP A 231 11.69 11.49 -28.29
CA ASP A 231 11.33 11.17 -29.67
C ASP A 231 9.81 11.02 -29.88
N TYR A 232 8.99 11.36 -28.89
CA TYR A 232 7.53 11.25 -28.93
C TYR A 232 6.86 12.56 -29.35
N GLU A 233 5.68 12.46 -29.96
CA GLU A 233 4.88 13.62 -30.37
C GLU A 233 4.15 14.22 -29.16
N TRP A 234 4.25 15.54 -28.99
CA TRP A 234 3.47 16.26 -28.00
C TRP A 234 2.05 16.53 -28.52
N LEU A 235 1.06 16.01 -27.82
CA LEU A 235 -0.34 16.31 -28.06
C LEU A 235 -0.67 17.73 -27.53
N PRO A 236 -1.62 18.43 -28.20
CA PRO A 236 -2.03 19.78 -27.83
C PRO A 236 -2.78 19.87 -26.52
#